data_AF-G9M829-F1
#
_entry.id   AF-G9M829-F1
#
_cell.length_a   1.000
_cell.length_b   1.000
_cell.length_c   1.000
_cell.angle_alpha   90.00
_cell.angle_beta   90.00
_cell.angle_gamma   90.00
#
_symmetry.space_group_name_H-M   'P 1'
#
loop_
_entity.id
_entity.type
_entity.pdbx_description
1 polymer ?
#
loop_
_entity_poly.entity_id
_entity_poly.type
_entity_poly.pdbx_seq_one_letter_code
_entity_poly.pdbx_strand_id
1 'polypeptide(L)'
;MKVANVQKKASKKARIIKQENKSIWLKMLDENYYKKLREMNNSNVSIIKWQKQRFLKSWIFVGVGLVMYLLLGKEWYYLAGGIATAIGFYIIQAKSINNIYNQFRFERHLQFSKFTRLLIPYLKQKKDGGNLYGVFAKIVKRLDYDTDKQLLMKLMQDMTDRPNDIQPFVEYAEQTSGTDMSVLFMQTIYDIRQGSADLDVIEELDRLASEELMAGIDSIIDFKSRRFVFYPTKIAMTSFILVVGFAVGVLFLNLKDINFGQ
;
A
#
# COMPACT_ATOMS: atom_id res chain seq x y z
N MET A 1 -39.19 8.49 24.88
CA MET A 1 -38.90 8.06 23.48
C MET A 1 -38.38 9.21 22.59
N LYS A 2 -37.24 9.83 22.94
CA LYS A 2 -36.58 10.86 22.08
C LYS A 2 -35.07 10.70 21.94
N VAL A 3 -34.51 9.60 22.44
CA VAL A 3 -33.04 9.39 22.53
C VAL A 3 -32.47 8.49 21.41
N ALA A 4 -33.32 7.68 20.76
CA ALA A 4 -32.87 6.71 19.75
C ALA A 4 -32.63 7.30 18.34
N ASN A 5 -33.06 8.55 18.09
CA ASN A 5 -33.01 9.15 16.73
C ASN A 5 -31.84 10.13 16.50
N VAL A 6 -31.09 10.47 17.56
CA VAL A 6 -29.92 11.36 17.46
C VAL A 6 -28.64 10.55 17.17
N GLN A 7 -28.49 9.34 17.72
CA GLN A 7 -27.34 8.46 17.45
C GLN A 7 -27.33 7.88 16.03
N LYS A 8 -28.50 7.59 15.44
CA LYS A 8 -28.57 7.17 14.01
C LYS A 8 -28.21 8.29 13.02
N LYS A 9 -28.31 9.57 13.42
CA LYS A 9 -27.92 10.72 12.58
C LYS A 9 -26.44 11.10 12.75
N ALA A 10 -25.85 10.88 13.93
CA ALA A 10 -24.43 11.15 14.17
C ALA A 10 -23.51 10.06 13.58
N SER A 11 -23.90 8.77 13.68
CA SER A 11 -23.14 7.65 13.09
C SER A 11 -23.15 7.64 11.55
N LYS A 12 -24.12 8.31 10.91
CA LYS A 12 -24.18 8.42 9.45
C LYS A 12 -23.42 9.61 8.85
N LYS A 13 -22.82 10.47 9.70
CA LYS A 13 -22.25 11.76 9.25
C LYS A 13 -20.72 11.79 9.13
N ALA A 14 -20.02 10.70 9.42
CA ALA A 14 -18.55 10.61 9.33
C ALA A 14 -18.07 9.37 8.56
N ARG A 15 -18.48 9.22 7.30
CA ARG A 15 -17.79 8.46 6.24
C ARG A 15 -18.55 8.61 4.92
N ILE A 16 -18.86 9.85 4.54
CA ILE A 16 -19.19 10.17 3.15
C ILE A 16 -17.95 10.84 2.59
N ILE A 17 -17.02 10.00 2.12
CA ILE A 17 -16.02 10.45 1.15
C ILE A 17 -16.84 10.98 -0.02
N LYS A 18 -16.87 12.30 -0.16
CA LYS A 18 -17.51 13.02 -1.26
C LYS A 18 -17.08 12.34 -2.56
N GLN A 19 -18.00 11.61 -3.19
CA GLN A 19 -17.82 11.00 -4.50
C GLN A 19 -17.65 12.11 -5.52
N GLU A 20 -16.42 12.57 -5.74
CA GLU A 20 -16.08 13.38 -6.90
C GLU A 20 -15.82 12.43 -8.08
N ASN A 21 -16.90 11.77 -8.50
CA ASN A 21 -16.90 10.78 -9.57
C ASN A 21 -17.14 11.49 -10.91
N LYS A 22 -16.07 12.02 -11.54
CA LYS A 22 -16.19 12.61 -12.89
C LYS A 22 -15.06 12.30 -13.88
N SER A 23 -14.10 11.43 -13.54
CA SER A 23 -13.06 11.03 -14.49
C SER A 23 -13.29 9.61 -14.99
N ILE A 24 -13.41 9.42 -16.31
CA ILE A 24 -13.52 8.09 -16.98
C ILE A 24 -12.38 7.17 -16.54
N TRP A 25 -11.20 7.75 -16.27
CA TRP A 25 -10.02 7.06 -15.77
C TRP A 25 -10.20 6.42 -14.39
N LEU A 26 -11.02 7.03 -13.51
CA LEU A 26 -11.31 6.46 -12.19
C LEU A 26 -12.29 5.28 -12.30
N LYS A 27 -13.25 5.34 -13.23
CA LYS A 27 -14.20 4.24 -13.47
C LYS A 27 -13.56 3.01 -14.12
N MET A 28 -12.48 3.20 -14.87
CA MET A 28 -11.72 2.12 -15.50
C MET A 28 -10.82 1.35 -14.50
N LEU A 29 -10.64 1.88 -13.29
CA LEU A 29 -9.95 1.18 -12.22
C LEU A 29 -10.96 0.36 -11.42
N ASP A 30 -10.65 -0.91 -11.18
CA ASP A 30 -11.45 -1.76 -10.28
C ASP A 30 -11.62 -1.07 -8.92
N GLU A 31 -12.83 -1.09 -8.37
CA GLU A 31 -13.16 -0.46 -7.10
C GLU A 31 -12.26 -0.95 -5.96
N ASN A 32 -11.84 -2.22 -6.00
CA ASN A 32 -10.94 -2.80 -5.00
C ASN A 32 -9.56 -2.12 -5.01
N TYR A 33 -9.01 -1.84 -6.20
CA TYR A 33 -7.74 -1.13 -6.32
C TYR A 33 -7.88 0.35 -5.94
N TYR A 34 -9.01 0.97 -6.29
CA TYR A 34 -9.30 2.34 -5.90
C TYR A 34 -9.34 2.50 -4.37
N LYS A 35 -10.04 1.61 -3.65
CA LYS A 35 -10.11 1.62 -2.18
C LYS A 35 -8.72 1.51 -1.55
N LYS A 36 -7.90 0.55 -1.99
CA LYS A 36 -6.52 0.37 -1.51
C LYS A 36 -5.64 1.61 -1.70
N LEU A 37 -5.73 2.25 -2.87
CA LEU A 37 -4.96 3.48 -3.15
C LEU A 37 -5.43 4.65 -2.26
N ARG A 38 -6.73 4.74 -1.99
CA ARG A 38 -7.30 5.76 -1.11
C ARG A 38 -6.92 5.55 0.35
N GLU A 39 -6.89 4.32 0.82
CA GLU A 39 -6.41 3.96 2.17
C GLU A 39 -4.93 4.29 2.36
N MET A 40 -4.11 4.17 1.31
CA MET A 40 -2.73 4.66 1.28
C MET A 40 -2.61 6.20 1.18
N ASN A 41 -3.70 6.93 1.35
CA ASN A 41 -3.76 8.39 1.28
C ASN A 41 -3.40 9.00 -0.10
N ASN A 42 -3.59 8.26 -1.21
CA ASN A 42 -3.39 8.83 -2.54
C ASN A 42 -4.54 9.75 -2.93
N SER A 43 -4.19 10.94 -3.45
CA SER A 43 -5.17 11.87 -4.01
C SER A 43 -5.81 11.30 -5.29
N ASN A 44 -7.06 11.71 -5.58
CA ASN A 44 -7.74 11.31 -6.82
C ASN A 44 -6.95 11.75 -8.07
N VAL A 45 -6.27 12.90 -7.99
CA VAL A 45 -5.40 13.42 -9.06
C VAL A 45 -4.21 12.49 -9.29
N SER A 46 -3.57 12.02 -8.21
CA SER A 46 -2.45 11.06 -8.28
C SER A 46 -2.90 9.72 -8.89
N ILE A 47 -4.08 9.23 -8.50
CA ILE A 47 -4.66 7.98 -9.04
C ILE A 47 -4.92 8.12 -10.55
N ILE A 48 -5.52 9.24 -10.99
CA ILE A 48 -5.76 9.51 -12.41
C ILE A 48 -4.44 9.62 -13.19
N LYS A 49 -3.44 10.32 -12.64
CA LYS A 49 -2.12 10.45 -13.29
C LYS A 49 -1.45 9.08 -13.46
N TRP A 50 -1.51 8.25 -12.42
CA TRP A 50 -1.00 6.88 -12.47
C TRP A 50 -1.74 6.04 -13.52
N GLN A 51 -3.07 6.13 -13.58
CA GLN A 51 -3.87 5.41 -14.58
C GLN A 51 -3.53 5.83 -16.02
N LYS A 52 -3.36 7.14 -16.27
CA LYS A 52 -2.93 7.65 -17.59
C LYS A 52 -1.53 7.17 -17.96
N GLN A 53 -0.60 7.16 -17.00
CA GLN A 53 0.75 6.63 -17.21
C GLN A 53 0.72 5.13 -17.50
N ARG A 54 -0.13 4.36 -16.81
CA ARG A 54 -0.34 2.94 -17.06
C ARG A 54 -0.79 2.71 -18.50
N PHE A 55 -1.81 3.44 -18.93
CA PHE A 55 -2.34 3.33 -20.27
C PHE A 55 -1.30 3.71 -21.33
N LEU A 56 -0.58 4.82 -21.15
CA LEU A 56 0.46 5.27 -22.07
C LEU A 56 1.61 4.26 -22.18
N LYS A 57 2.06 3.69 -21.06
CA LYS A 57 3.11 2.66 -21.05
C LYS A 57 2.68 1.38 -21.76
N SER A 58 1.43 0.94 -21.58
CA SER A 58 0.90 -0.21 -22.30
C SER A 58 0.79 0.05 -23.80
N TRP A 59 0.44 1.27 -24.21
CA TRP A 59 0.32 1.64 -25.62
C TRP A 59 1.64 1.60 -26.41
N ILE A 60 2.78 1.72 -25.75
CA ILE A 60 4.09 1.58 -26.39
C ILE A 60 4.23 0.20 -27.04
N PHE A 61 3.72 -0.86 -26.41
CA PHE A 61 3.77 -2.23 -26.97
C PHE A 61 2.92 -2.39 -28.23
N VAL A 62 1.79 -1.69 -28.30
CA VAL A 62 0.97 -1.63 -29.53
C VAL A 62 1.74 -0.92 -30.65
N GLY A 63 2.41 0.20 -30.33
CA GLY A 63 3.27 0.92 -31.27
C GLY A 63 4.40 0.04 -31.81
N VAL A 64 5.09 -0.71 -30.94
CA VAL A 64 6.13 -1.67 -31.35
C VAL A 64 5.54 -2.76 -32.25
N GLY A 65 4.38 -3.32 -31.90
CA GLY A 65 3.69 -4.31 -32.74
C GLY A 65 3.31 -3.78 -34.12
N LEU A 66 2.91 -2.51 -34.22
CA LEU A 66 2.58 -1.85 -35.48
C LEU A 66 3.82 -1.60 -36.35
N VAL A 67 4.94 -1.19 -35.74
CA VAL A 67 6.22 -1.06 -36.46
C VAL A 67 6.69 -2.42 -36.99
N MET A 68 6.60 -3.47 -36.18
CA MET A 68 6.92 -4.84 -36.60
C MET A 68 6.00 -5.32 -37.72
N TYR A 69 4.69 -5.04 -37.65
CA TYR A 69 3.74 -5.35 -38.71
C TYR A 69 4.13 -4.69 -40.04
N LEU A 70 4.50 -3.41 -40.03
CA LEU A 70 4.87 -2.69 -41.26
C LEU A 70 6.20 -3.17 -41.86
N LEU A 71 7.18 -3.54 -41.03
CA LEU A 71 8.53 -3.91 -41.49
C LEU A 71 8.69 -5.39 -41.88
N LEU A 72 7.97 -6.31 -41.22
CA LEU A 72 8.16 -7.77 -41.37
C LEU A 72 7.11 -8.43 -42.28
N GLY A 73 6.61 -7.70 -43.29
CA GLY A 73 5.75 -8.30 -44.31
C GLY A 73 4.23 -8.24 -44.03
N LYS A 74 3.76 -7.35 -43.16
CA LYS A 74 2.32 -7.13 -42.88
C LYS A 74 1.58 -8.36 -42.37
N GLU A 75 2.28 -9.22 -41.67
CA GLU A 75 1.68 -10.39 -41.04
C GLU A 75 0.90 -9.98 -39.79
N TRP A 76 -0.39 -10.31 -39.76
CA TRP A 76 -1.33 -9.87 -38.74
C TRP A 76 -0.98 -10.33 -37.31
N TYR A 77 -0.23 -11.43 -37.17
CA TYR A 77 0.16 -11.98 -35.87
C TYR A 77 1.12 -11.06 -35.09
N TYR A 78 1.91 -10.20 -35.76
CA TYR A 78 2.75 -9.21 -35.07
C TYR A 78 1.93 -8.12 -34.39
N LEU A 79 0.86 -7.66 -35.06
CA LEU A 79 -0.06 -6.69 -34.50
C LEU A 79 -0.87 -7.31 -33.35
N ALA A 80 -1.37 -8.53 -33.54
CA ALA A 80 -2.06 -9.29 -32.50
C ALA A 80 -1.17 -9.53 -31.27
N GLY A 81 0.10 -9.88 -31.46
CA GLY A 81 1.09 -10.03 -30.40
C GLY A 81 1.36 -8.74 -29.63
N GLY A 82 1.48 -7.60 -30.33
CA GLY A 82 1.63 -6.28 -29.71
C GLY A 82 0.44 -5.88 -28.83
N ILE A 83 -0.78 -6.18 -29.29
CA ILE A 83 -2.01 -5.93 -28.52
C ILE A 83 -2.09 -6.87 -27.31
N ALA A 84 -1.85 -8.16 -27.51
CA ALA A 84 -1.89 -9.15 -26.42
C ALA A 84 -0.88 -8.82 -25.31
N THR A 85 0.34 -8.43 -25.68
CA THR A 85 1.37 -8.01 -24.72
C THR A 85 1.01 -6.71 -24.00
N ALA A 86 0.42 -5.73 -24.69
CA ALA A 86 -0.07 -4.49 -24.06
C ALA A 86 -1.13 -4.77 -22.99
N ILE A 87 -2.08 -5.66 -23.28
CA ILE A 87 -3.13 -6.09 -22.33
C ILE A 87 -2.51 -6.82 -21.15
N GLY A 88 -1.61 -7.78 -21.40
CA GLY A 88 -0.92 -8.51 -20.34
C GLY A 88 -0.17 -7.58 -19.39
N PHE A 89 0.58 -6.62 -19.94
CA PHE A 89 1.32 -5.64 -19.14
C PHE A 89 0.40 -4.73 -18.32
N TYR A 90 -0.74 -4.32 -18.89
CA TYR A 90 -1.76 -3.52 -18.19
C TYR A 90 -2.31 -4.25 -16.95
N ILE A 91 -2.60 -5.55 -17.08
CA ILE A 91 -3.10 -6.39 -15.99
C ILE A 91 -2.03 -6.59 -14.91
N ILE A 92 -0.78 -6.88 -15.30
CA ILE A 92 0.33 -7.06 -14.36
C ILE A 92 0.55 -5.79 -13.53
N GLN A 93 0.50 -4.62 -14.18
CA GLN A 93 0.66 -3.35 -13.47
C GLN A 93 -0.51 -3.05 -12.53
N ALA A 94 -1.74 -3.47 -12.86
CA ALA A 94 -2.86 -3.39 -11.92
C ALA A 94 -2.63 -4.29 -10.69
N LYS A 95 -2.20 -5.55 -10.90
CA LYS A 95 -1.89 -6.49 -9.80
C LYS A 95 -0.78 -5.97 -8.88
N SER A 96 0.16 -5.18 -9.39
CA SER A 96 1.24 -4.58 -8.57
C SER A 96 0.71 -3.71 -7.43
N ILE A 97 -0.51 -3.14 -7.54
CA ILE A 97 -1.16 -2.39 -6.46
C ILE A 97 -1.33 -3.27 -5.22
N ASN A 98 -1.67 -4.55 -5.39
CA ASN A 98 -1.81 -5.47 -4.25
C ASN A 98 -0.49 -5.61 -3.50
N ASN A 99 0.63 -5.76 -4.21
CA ASN A 99 1.94 -5.89 -3.58
C ASN A 99 2.35 -4.59 -2.88
N ILE A 100 2.12 -3.44 -3.52
CA ILE A 100 2.40 -2.12 -2.92
C ILE A 100 1.54 -1.90 -1.67
N TYR A 101 0.26 -2.26 -1.72
CA TYR A 101 -0.66 -2.15 -0.60
C TYR A 101 -0.26 -3.09 0.55
N ASN A 102 0.06 -4.35 0.25
CA ASN A 102 0.51 -5.30 1.26
C ASN A 102 1.81 -4.83 1.93
N GLN A 103 2.75 -4.29 1.16
CA GLN A 103 3.97 -3.66 1.68
C GLN A 103 3.65 -2.49 2.61
N PHE A 104 2.76 -1.59 2.19
CA PHE A 104 2.32 -0.46 3.02
C PHE A 104 1.70 -0.95 4.34
N ARG A 105 0.79 -1.93 4.29
CA ARG A 105 0.14 -2.51 5.47
C ARG A 105 1.13 -3.18 6.40
N PHE A 106 2.11 -3.87 5.85
CA PHE A 106 3.19 -4.46 6.63
C PHE A 106 4.07 -3.41 7.32
N GLU A 107 4.46 -2.34 6.61
CA GLU A 107 5.25 -1.24 7.19
C GLU A 107 4.51 -0.57 8.35
N ARG A 108 3.18 -0.39 8.21
CA ARG A 108 2.29 0.08 9.28
C ARG A 108 2.26 -0.88 10.46
N HIS A 109 2.10 -2.18 10.21
CA HIS A 109 2.10 -3.19 11.26
C HIS A 109 3.45 -3.27 12.00
N LEU A 110 4.58 -3.10 11.30
CA LEU A 110 5.90 -2.96 11.92
C LEU A 110 6.01 -1.76 12.86
N GLN A 111 5.50 -0.59 12.46
CA GLN A 111 5.50 0.59 13.35
C GLN A 111 4.69 0.33 14.62
N PHE A 112 3.54 -0.35 14.48
CA PHE A 112 2.73 -0.74 15.62
C PHE A 112 3.48 -1.70 16.55
N SER A 113 4.17 -2.71 16.02
CA SER A 113 4.96 -3.64 16.86
C SER A 113 6.16 -2.98 17.53
N LYS A 114 6.79 -1.97 16.91
CA LYS A 114 7.78 -1.15 17.62
C LYS A 114 7.14 -0.43 18.81
N PHE A 115 5.95 0.12 18.63
CA PHE A 115 5.19 0.74 19.70
C PHE A 115 4.86 -0.25 20.83
N THR A 116 4.36 -1.46 20.51
CA THR A 116 4.03 -2.49 21.53
C THR A 116 5.27 -2.88 22.35
N ARG A 117 6.41 -3.12 21.69
CA ARG A 117 7.68 -3.44 22.34
C ARG A 117 8.21 -2.34 23.24
N LEU A 118 7.94 -1.07 22.89
CA LEU A 118 8.27 0.05 23.77
C LEU A 118 7.30 0.13 24.97
N LEU A 119 6.04 -0.19 24.75
CA LEU A 119 4.97 -0.05 25.74
C LEU A 119 5.05 -1.09 26.86
N ILE A 120 5.23 -2.37 26.52
CA ILE A 120 5.16 -3.49 27.47
C ILE A 120 6.13 -3.32 28.66
N PRO A 121 7.41 -2.98 28.46
CA PRO A 121 8.33 -2.77 29.58
C PRO A 121 7.90 -1.63 30.50
N TYR A 122 7.32 -0.55 29.95
CA TYR A 122 6.82 0.56 30.76
C TYR A 122 5.57 0.22 31.56
N LEU A 123 4.71 -0.64 31.01
CA LEU A 123 3.55 -1.16 31.73
C LEU A 123 3.99 -2.09 32.85
N LYS A 124 4.96 -2.99 32.61
CA LYS A 124 5.53 -3.89 33.63
C LYS A 124 6.23 -3.15 34.77
N GLN A 125 6.95 -2.06 34.48
CA GLN A 125 7.61 -1.24 35.50
C GLN A 125 6.62 -0.55 36.45
N LYS A 126 5.38 -0.34 36.01
CA LYS A 126 4.31 0.25 36.82
C LYS A 126 3.27 -0.82 37.17
N LYS A 127 3.68 -1.84 37.93
CA LYS A 127 2.84 -2.94 38.46
C LYS A 127 1.55 -2.51 39.19
N ASP A 128 1.32 -1.21 39.40
CA ASP A 128 0.24 -0.68 40.22
C ASP A 128 -0.43 0.55 39.57
N GLY A 129 -1.19 0.34 38.50
CA GLY A 129 -2.13 1.33 37.96
C GLY A 129 -1.51 2.65 37.50
N GLY A 130 -0.25 2.63 37.07
CA GLY A 130 0.44 3.83 36.65
C GLY A 130 -0.26 4.55 35.50
N ASN A 131 -0.50 5.85 35.63
CA ASN A 131 -1.17 6.69 34.63
C ASN A 131 -0.68 6.39 33.19
N LEU A 132 -1.52 5.69 32.42
CA LEU A 132 -1.27 5.27 31.03
C LEU A 132 -0.87 6.44 30.14
N TYR A 133 -1.44 7.62 30.41
CA TYR A 133 -1.06 8.87 29.76
C TYR A 133 0.43 9.18 29.92
N GLY A 134 0.97 9.01 31.13
CA GLY A 134 2.39 9.24 31.40
C GLY A 134 3.31 8.20 30.75
N VAL A 135 2.83 6.99 30.51
CA VAL A 135 3.54 5.96 29.75
C VAL A 135 3.57 6.34 28.26
N PHE A 136 2.42 6.67 27.69
CA PHE A 136 2.32 7.14 26.30
C PHE A 136 3.16 8.40 26.06
N ALA A 137 3.16 9.37 26.98
CA ALA A 137 3.99 10.57 26.89
C ALA A 137 5.50 10.26 26.77
N LYS A 138 6.00 9.20 27.43
CA LYS A 138 7.39 8.74 27.30
C LYS A 138 7.63 8.05 25.95
N ILE A 139 6.66 7.30 25.46
CA ILE A 139 6.75 6.56 24.19
C ILE A 139 6.72 7.53 23.01
N VAL A 140 5.88 8.57 23.03
CA VAL A 140 5.83 9.62 22.00
C VAL A 140 7.23 10.18 21.69
N LYS A 141 8.05 10.41 22.72
CA LYS A 141 9.42 10.92 22.55
C LYS A 141 10.39 9.93 21.90
N ARG A 142 10.04 8.65 21.84
CA ARG A 142 10.86 7.55 21.31
C ARG A 142 10.38 7.02 19.96
N LEU A 143 9.27 7.53 19.44
CA LEU A 143 8.78 7.16 18.11
C LEU A 143 9.62 7.84 17.03
N ASP A 144 9.95 7.10 15.99
CA ASP A 144 10.80 7.57 14.88
C ASP A 144 10.05 8.60 14.00
N TYR A 145 8.78 8.35 13.69
CA TYR A 145 8.02 9.11 12.70
C TYR A 145 7.05 10.12 13.34
N ASP A 146 7.01 11.34 12.80
CA ASP A 146 6.13 12.40 13.31
C ASP A 146 4.64 12.10 13.16
N THR A 147 4.25 11.38 12.11
CA THR A 147 2.87 10.90 11.93
C THR A 147 2.44 10.01 13.10
N ASP A 148 3.30 9.08 13.53
CA ASP A 148 2.97 8.16 14.62
C ASP A 148 2.95 8.88 15.97
N LYS A 149 3.80 9.90 16.15
CA LYS A 149 3.74 10.82 17.30
C LYS A 149 2.40 11.54 17.36
N GLN A 150 1.94 12.10 16.23
CA GLN A 150 0.66 12.81 16.16
C GLN A 150 -0.53 11.88 16.43
N LEU A 151 -0.52 10.66 15.88
CA LEU A 151 -1.56 9.65 16.14
C LEU A 151 -1.62 9.28 17.63
N LEU A 152 -0.47 9.08 18.28
CA LEU A 152 -0.42 8.75 19.70
C LEU A 152 -0.79 9.95 20.58
N MET A 153 -0.38 11.16 20.23
CA MET A 153 -0.81 12.39 20.91
C MET A 153 -2.32 12.60 20.80
N LYS A 154 -2.90 12.33 19.61
CA LYS A 154 -4.34 12.37 19.39
C LYS A 154 -5.05 11.35 20.27
N LEU A 155 -4.56 10.10 20.33
CA LEU A 155 -5.09 9.08 21.24
C LEU A 155 -5.07 9.58 22.70
N MET A 156 -3.95 10.14 23.15
CA MET A 156 -3.81 10.68 24.52
C MET A 156 -4.82 11.80 24.82
N GLN A 157 -5.07 12.68 23.85
CA GLN A 157 -6.11 13.70 23.95
C GLN A 157 -7.51 13.07 24.01
N ASP A 158 -7.84 12.19 23.07
CA ASP A 158 -9.14 11.52 22.99
C ASP A 158 -9.44 10.68 24.25
N MET A 159 -8.43 10.07 24.87
CA MET A 159 -8.56 9.36 26.15
C MET A 159 -8.86 10.27 27.35
N THR A 160 -8.47 11.54 27.24
CA THR A 160 -8.75 12.56 28.26
C THR A 160 -10.15 13.12 28.05
N ASP A 161 -10.52 13.40 26.80
CA ASP A 161 -11.84 13.93 26.42
C ASP A 161 -12.95 12.88 26.58
N ARG A 162 -12.65 11.60 26.34
CA ARG A 162 -13.59 10.47 26.39
C ARG A 162 -12.99 9.29 27.18
N PRO A 163 -12.91 9.38 28.51
CA PRO A 163 -12.16 8.41 29.32
C PRO A 163 -12.76 7.00 29.37
N ASN A 164 -14.08 6.86 29.22
CA ASN A 164 -14.79 5.57 29.28
C ASN A 164 -15.17 5.04 27.90
N ASP A 165 -14.62 5.62 26.83
CA ASP A 165 -14.83 5.19 25.46
C ASP A 165 -13.62 4.36 25.01
N ILE A 166 -13.88 3.17 24.49
CA ILE A 166 -12.85 2.31 23.90
C ILE A 166 -12.49 2.76 22.48
N GLN A 167 -13.36 3.54 21.83
CA GLN A 167 -13.20 3.92 20.43
C GLN A 167 -11.88 4.66 20.12
N PRO A 168 -11.35 5.56 20.97
CA PRO A 168 -10.01 6.14 20.75
C PRO A 168 -8.91 5.09 20.54
N PHE A 169 -8.94 4.00 21.31
CA PHE A 169 -7.96 2.91 21.24
C PHE A 169 -8.09 2.12 19.93
N VAL A 170 -9.34 1.86 19.52
CA VAL A 170 -9.65 1.16 18.26
C VAL A 170 -9.27 2.03 17.05
N GLU A 171 -9.63 3.31 17.04
CA GLU A 171 -9.24 4.25 15.98
C GLU A 171 -7.72 4.35 15.84
N TYR A 172 -6.98 4.40 16.95
CA TYR A 172 -5.52 4.41 16.92
C TYR A 172 -4.94 3.12 16.32
N ALA A 173 -5.45 1.95 16.73
CA ALA A 173 -5.04 0.67 16.17
C ALA A 173 -5.33 0.60 14.66
N GLU A 174 -6.51 1.03 14.23
CA GLU A 174 -6.93 1.08 12.83
C GLU A 174 -6.01 1.97 11.97
N GLN A 175 -5.66 3.14 12.49
CA GLN A 175 -4.79 4.11 11.80
C GLN A 175 -3.31 3.71 11.85
N THR A 176 -2.90 2.95 12.87
CA THR A 176 -1.49 2.57 13.05
C THR A 176 -1.13 1.28 12.33
N SER A 177 -1.96 0.26 12.40
CA SER A 177 -1.74 -1.06 11.80
C SER A 177 -2.96 -1.52 11.01
N GLY A 178 -4.14 -1.43 11.63
CA GLY A 178 -5.43 -1.86 11.08
C GLY A 178 -5.60 -3.37 10.97
N THR A 179 -4.79 -4.14 11.69
CA THR A 179 -4.96 -5.59 11.83
C THR A 179 -5.84 -5.88 13.04
N ASP A 180 -6.59 -6.99 13.00
CA ASP A 180 -7.44 -7.39 14.12
C ASP A 180 -6.62 -7.57 15.41
N MET A 181 -5.40 -8.10 15.30
CA MET A 181 -4.46 -8.20 16.42
C MET A 181 -4.09 -6.85 17.03
N SER A 182 -3.89 -5.81 16.20
CA SER A 182 -3.61 -4.47 16.72
C SER A 182 -4.79 -3.85 17.46
N VAL A 183 -6.01 -4.15 17.01
CA VAL A 183 -7.24 -3.72 17.67
C VAL A 183 -7.39 -4.45 19.00
N LEU A 184 -7.23 -5.78 19.02
CA LEU A 184 -7.29 -6.60 20.22
C LEU A 184 -6.28 -6.15 21.28
N PHE A 185 -5.02 -5.92 20.87
CA PHE A 185 -3.98 -5.38 21.74
C PHE A 185 -4.41 -4.06 22.39
N MET A 186 -4.92 -3.11 21.61
CA MET A 186 -5.34 -1.80 22.12
C MET A 186 -6.60 -1.87 23.00
N GLN A 187 -7.50 -2.84 22.76
CA GLN A 187 -8.62 -3.13 23.65
C GLN A 187 -8.13 -3.67 25.00
N THR A 188 -7.17 -4.60 25.01
CA THR A 188 -6.57 -5.10 26.25
C THR A 188 -5.88 -3.98 27.04
N ILE A 189 -5.21 -3.04 26.37
CA ILE A 189 -4.63 -1.86 27.04
C ILE A 189 -5.71 -1.01 27.72
N TYR A 190 -6.87 -0.84 27.09
CA TYR A 190 -8.01 -0.16 27.69
C TYR A 190 -8.53 -0.92 28.92
N ASP A 191 -8.65 -2.24 28.85
CA ASP A 191 -9.10 -3.07 29.97
C ASP A 191 -8.12 -3.02 31.16
N ILE A 192 -6.81 -2.99 30.90
CA ILE A 192 -5.79 -2.77 31.95
C ILE A 192 -5.97 -1.41 32.63
N ARG A 193 -6.24 -0.35 31.84
CA ARG A 193 -6.51 0.97 32.41
C ARG A 193 -7.73 0.95 33.34
N GLN A 194 -8.73 0.12 33.04
CA GLN A 194 -9.92 -0.08 33.88
C GLN A 194 -9.69 -1.08 35.03
N GLY A 195 -8.46 -1.61 35.20
CA GLY A 195 -8.12 -2.60 36.22
C GLY A 195 -8.74 -3.98 35.98
N SER A 196 -9.14 -4.27 34.75
CA SER A 196 -9.93 -5.46 34.38
C SER A 196 -9.14 -6.55 33.64
N ALA A 197 -7.85 -6.34 33.37
CA ALA A 197 -7.01 -7.31 32.64
C ALA A 197 -5.59 -7.40 33.22
N ASP A 198 -5.01 -8.61 33.13
CA ASP A 198 -3.64 -8.90 33.57
C ASP A 198 -2.62 -8.61 32.46
N LEU A 199 -1.41 -8.19 32.88
CA LEU A 199 -0.30 -7.86 31.98
C LEU A 199 0.19 -9.05 31.14
N ASP A 200 -0.06 -10.28 31.57
CA ASP A 200 0.37 -11.50 30.88
C ASP A 200 -0.36 -11.69 29.54
N VAL A 201 -1.63 -11.25 29.43
CA VAL A 201 -2.41 -11.30 28.19
C VAL A 201 -1.77 -10.44 27.10
N ILE A 202 -1.19 -9.30 27.47
CA ILE A 202 -0.51 -8.40 26.53
C ILE A 202 0.76 -9.04 25.96
N GLU A 203 1.49 -9.79 26.78
CA GLU A 203 2.72 -10.46 26.35
C GLU A 203 2.44 -11.58 25.36
N GLU A 204 1.36 -12.32 25.57
CA GLU A 204 0.91 -13.33 24.61
C GLU A 204 0.46 -12.70 23.29
N LEU A 205 -0.28 -11.59 23.34
CA LEU A 205 -0.68 -10.85 22.14
C LEU A 205 0.52 -10.27 21.37
N ASP A 206 1.54 -9.76 22.07
CA ASP A 206 2.77 -9.27 21.43
C ASP A 206 3.60 -10.41 20.82
N ARG A 207 3.64 -11.57 21.48
CA ARG A 207 4.29 -12.77 20.94
C ARG A 207 3.61 -13.22 19.64
N LEU A 208 2.28 -13.33 19.65
CA LEU A 208 1.49 -13.72 18.46
C LEU A 208 1.62 -12.69 17.33
N ALA A 209 1.54 -11.40 17.64
CA ALA A 209 1.73 -10.34 16.64
C ALA A 209 3.17 -10.32 16.08
N SER A 210 4.16 -10.62 16.91
CA SER A 210 5.56 -10.74 16.47
C SER A 210 5.78 -11.95 15.57
N GLU A 211 5.12 -13.08 15.86
CA GLU A 211 5.16 -14.28 15.03
C GLU A 211 4.49 -14.04 13.66
N GLU A 212 3.32 -13.39 13.64
CA GLU A 212 2.65 -12.97 12.41
C GLU A 212 3.51 -12.02 11.58
N LEU A 213 4.20 -11.08 12.24
CA LEU A 213 5.16 -10.18 11.58
C LEU A 213 6.35 -10.92 10.99
N MET A 214 6.91 -11.90 11.69
CA MET A 214 8.03 -12.70 11.19
C MET A 214 7.62 -13.54 9.98
N ALA A 215 6.44 -14.15 10.01
CA ALA A 215 5.88 -14.82 8.84
C ALA A 215 5.68 -13.88 7.64
N GLY A 216 5.31 -12.62 7.90
CA GLY A 216 5.21 -11.57 6.88
C GLY A 216 6.56 -11.11 6.31
N ILE A 217 7.63 -11.10 7.11
CA ILE A 217 8.98 -10.65 6.70
C ILE A 217 9.54 -11.52 5.57
N ASP A 218 9.39 -12.84 5.64
CA ASP A 218 9.92 -13.75 4.62
C ASP A 218 9.30 -13.49 3.24
N SER A 219 8.01 -13.17 3.20
CA SER A 219 7.31 -12.80 1.96
C SER A 219 7.84 -11.49 1.34
N ILE A 220 8.37 -10.58 2.16
CA ILE A 220 8.90 -9.29 1.75
C ILE A 220 10.37 -9.38 1.39
N ILE A 221 11.15 -10.24 2.07
CA ILE A 221 12.51 -10.57 1.68
C ILE A 221 12.50 -11.19 0.27
N ASP A 222 11.58 -12.12 -0.01
CA ASP A 222 11.41 -12.68 -1.38
C ASP A 222 11.03 -11.59 -2.40
N PHE A 223 10.19 -10.63 -2.01
CA PHE A 223 9.81 -9.53 -2.91
C PHE A 223 10.96 -8.54 -3.17
N LYS A 224 11.76 -8.22 -2.15
CA LYS A 224 12.89 -7.28 -2.24
C LYS A 224 14.09 -7.93 -2.94
N SER A 225 14.29 -9.24 -2.78
CA SER A 225 15.32 -10.01 -3.49
C SER A 225 15.03 -10.09 -4.99
N ARG A 226 13.76 -10.24 -5.41
CA ARG A 226 13.34 -10.19 -6.83
C ARG A 226 13.72 -8.89 -7.52
N ARG A 227 13.77 -7.75 -6.80
CA ARG A 227 14.22 -6.47 -7.38
C ARG A 227 15.68 -6.51 -7.84
N PHE A 228 16.52 -7.34 -7.23
CA PHE A 228 17.89 -7.60 -7.68
C PHE A 228 17.95 -8.56 -8.87
N VAL A 229 17.01 -9.49 -8.99
CA VAL A 229 16.90 -10.41 -10.16
C VAL A 229 16.64 -9.65 -11.47
N PHE A 230 16.05 -8.45 -11.42
CA PHE A 230 15.82 -7.61 -12.61
C PHE A 230 17.02 -6.76 -13.04
N TYR A 231 18.13 -6.74 -12.30
CA TYR A 231 19.34 -6.01 -12.72
C TYR A 231 19.93 -6.58 -14.03
N PRO A 232 20.14 -7.90 -14.15
CA PRO A 232 20.57 -8.51 -15.42
C PRO A 232 19.65 -8.18 -16.60
N THR A 233 18.32 -8.20 -16.40
CA THR A 233 17.34 -7.88 -17.45
C THR A 233 17.44 -6.43 -17.93
N LYS A 234 17.74 -5.47 -17.04
CA LYS A 234 17.94 -4.07 -17.43
C LYS A 234 19.21 -3.85 -18.24
N ILE A 235 20.29 -4.54 -17.87
CA ILE A 235 21.54 -4.53 -18.64
C ILE A 235 21.30 -5.13 -20.03
N ALA A 236 20.61 -6.27 -20.10
CA ALA A 236 20.24 -6.91 -21.36
C ALA A 236 19.31 -6.04 -22.23
N MET A 237 18.35 -5.31 -21.64
CA MET A 237 17.52 -4.36 -22.41
C MET A 237 18.35 -3.24 -23.05
N THR A 238 19.36 -2.74 -22.34
CA THR A 238 20.20 -1.65 -22.82
C THR A 238 21.06 -2.11 -24.00
N SER A 239 21.61 -3.33 -23.94
CA SER A 239 22.33 -3.91 -25.08
C SER A 239 21.39 -4.26 -26.24
N PHE A 240 20.17 -4.73 -25.96
CA PHE A 240 19.19 -5.06 -26.99
C PHE A 240 18.76 -3.84 -27.82
N ILE A 241 18.63 -2.66 -27.20
CA ILE A 241 18.32 -1.41 -27.91
C ILE A 241 19.37 -1.07 -28.96
N LEU A 242 20.66 -1.28 -28.67
CA LEU A 242 21.74 -1.05 -29.63
C LEU A 242 21.66 -2.01 -30.81
N VAL A 243 21.37 -3.29 -30.55
CA VAL A 243 21.22 -4.32 -31.59
C VAL A 243 20.02 -4.01 -32.49
N VAL A 244 18.88 -3.62 -31.90
CA VAL A 244 17.69 -3.21 -32.68
C VAL A 244 17.98 -1.96 -33.50
N GLY A 245 18.68 -0.97 -32.95
CA GLY A 245 19.09 0.23 -33.67
C GLY A 245 19.97 -0.10 -34.89
N PHE A 246 20.93 -1.01 -34.71
CA PHE A 246 21.77 -1.49 -35.81
C PHE A 246 20.95 -2.24 -36.86
N ALA A 247 20.06 -3.15 -36.44
CA ALA A 247 19.20 -3.91 -37.35
C ALA A 247 18.28 -3.02 -38.18
N VAL A 248 17.68 -1.98 -37.57
CA VAL A 248 16.86 -0.99 -38.30
C VAL A 248 17.71 -0.21 -39.29
N GLY A 249 18.93 0.19 -38.93
CA GLY A 249 19.86 0.87 -39.84
C GLY A 249 20.22 0.01 -41.05
N VAL A 250 20.52 -1.27 -40.83
CA VAL A 250 20.82 -2.23 -41.90
C VAL A 250 19.61 -2.48 -42.80
N LEU A 251 18.40 -2.58 -42.23
CA LEU A 251 17.17 -2.70 -43.01
C LEU A 251 16.91 -1.46 -43.87
N PHE A 252 17.16 -0.25 -43.35
CA PHE A 252 16.98 0.99 -44.09
C PHE A 252 17.97 1.12 -45.26
N LEU A 253 19.21 0.66 -45.08
CA LEU A 253 20.22 0.61 -46.14
C LEU A 253 19.85 -0.41 -47.22
N ASN A 254 19.49 -1.64 -46.82
CA ASN A 254 19.06 -2.67 -47.77
C ASN A 254 17.80 -2.27 -48.55
N LEU A 255 16.84 -1.58 -47.94
CA LEU A 255 15.65 -1.07 -48.64
C LEU A 255 15.98 0.06 -49.63
N LYS A 256 17.02 0.87 -49.37
CA LYS A 256 17.52 1.86 -50.34
C LYS A 256 18.20 1.19 -51.53
N ASP A 257 18.98 0.15 -51.29
CA ASP A 257 19.72 -0.54 -52.35
C ASP A 257 18.80 -1.34 -53.28
N ILE A 258 17.65 -1.83 -52.80
CA ILE A 258 16.63 -2.50 -53.63
C ILE A 258 15.88 -1.51 -54.56
N ASN A 259 15.87 -0.20 -54.25
CA ASN A 259 15.13 0.82 -55.00
C ASN A 259 15.96 1.58 -56.06
N PHE A 260 17.21 1.16 -56.31
CA PHE A 260 18.07 1.68 -57.39
C PHE A 260 18.30 0.67 -58.53
N GLY A 261 17.48 -0.37 -58.61
CA GLY A 261 17.57 -1.45 -59.60
C GLY A 261 16.36 -1.60 -60.53
N GLN A 262 15.61 -0.52 -60.82
CA GLN A 262 14.73 -0.39 -61.99
C GLN A 262 15.11 0.86 -62.78
#